data_AF-A0A4V1D3G3-F1
#
_entry.id   AF-A0A4V1D3G3-F1
#
_cell.length_a   1.000
_cell.length_b   1.000
_cell.length_c   1.000
_cell.angle_alpha   90.00
_cell.angle_beta   90.00
_cell.angle_gamma   90.00
#
_symmetry.space_group_name_H-M   'P 1'
#
loop_
_entity.id
_entity.type
_entity.pdbx_description
1 polymer ?
#
loop_
_entity_poly.entity_id
_entity_poly.type
_entity_poly.pdbx_seq_one_letter_code
_entity_poly.pdbx_strand_id
1 'polypeptide(L)'
;MSGKIESLFRTRFRLLDGLASSYFECRETGQEQKRIYADVKNSLNDFSSDTATQELTDVVNGYKNGLMEHFKADYPKLSASQYRLALYLFCGFSLPSISIFIGTDLRNIYVYKSRLKSIISKSETPRKEEYLKYFA
;
A
#
# COMPACT_ATOMS: atom_id res chain seq x y z
N MET A 1 -11.40 18.55 -7.88
CA MET A 1 -11.57 17.06 -7.88
C MET A 1 -11.21 16.42 -9.22
N SER A 2 -11.61 16.96 -10.37
CA SER A 2 -11.33 16.39 -11.71
C SER A 2 -9.83 16.12 -12.01
N GLY A 3 -8.92 17.06 -11.72
CA GLY A 3 -7.49 16.88 -12.03
C GLY A 3 -6.76 15.78 -11.26
N LYS A 4 -7.13 15.50 -10.00
CA LYS A 4 -6.53 14.40 -9.20
C LYS A 4 -6.97 13.03 -9.70
N ILE A 5 -8.23 12.91 -10.14
CA ILE A 5 -8.75 11.67 -10.73
C ILE A 5 -8.07 11.42 -12.08
N GLU A 6 -7.94 12.47 -12.90
CA GLU A 6 -7.24 12.39 -14.18
C GLU A 6 -5.77 11.97 -14.01
N SER A 7 -5.05 12.54 -13.04
CA SER A 7 -3.67 12.15 -12.77
C SER A 7 -3.56 10.69 -12.31
N LEU A 8 -4.48 10.22 -11.46
CA LEU A 8 -4.53 8.81 -11.03
C LEU A 8 -4.74 7.86 -12.22
N PHE A 9 -5.68 8.18 -13.12
CA PHE A 9 -5.92 7.38 -14.32
C PHE A 9 -4.72 7.41 -15.27
N ARG A 10 -4.08 8.58 -15.47
CA ARG A 10 -2.86 8.69 -16.29
C ARG A 10 -1.73 7.81 -15.74
N THR A 11 -1.50 7.81 -14.43
CA THR A 11 -0.49 6.94 -13.80
C THR A 11 -0.85 5.47 -13.99
N ARG A 12 -2.13 5.10 -13.80
CA ARG A 12 -2.59 3.73 -14.01
C ARG A 12 -2.43 3.25 -15.46
N PHE A 13 -2.74 4.12 -16.43
CA PHE A 13 -2.57 3.80 -17.84
C PHE A 13 -1.11 3.65 -18.24
N ARG A 14 -0.20 4.51 -17.75
CA ARG A 14 1.25 4.33 -17.99
C ARG A 14 1.78 3.01 -17.44
N LEU A 15 1.33 2.59 -16.26
CA LEU A 15 1.72 1.29 -15.70
C LEU A 15 1.24 0.13 -16.58
N LEU A 16 -0.02 0.18 -17.05
CA LEU A 16 -0.55 -0.85 -17.94
C LEU A 16 0.16 -0.88 -19.29
N ASP A 17 0.41 0.29 -19.88
CA ASP A 17 1.14 0.44 -21.13
C ASP A 17 2.57 -0.11 -20.99
N GLY A 18 3.30 0.25 -19.94
CA GLY A 18 4.63 -0.28 -19.66
C GLY A 18 4.66 -1.80 -19.48
N LEU A 19 3.69 -2.37 -18.75
CA LEU A 19 3.57 -3.83 -18.61
C LEU A 19 3.26 -4.51 -19.95
N ALA A 20 2.40 -3.91 -20.79
CA ALA A 20 2.06 -4.43 -22.11
C ALA A 20 3.24 -4.35 -23.08
N SER A 21 4.01 -3.25 -23.07
CA SER A 21 5.22 -3.08 -23.84
C SER A 21 6.31 -4.09 -23.43
N SER A 22 6.59 -4.21 -22.12
CA SER A 22 7.55 -5.22 -21.62
C SER A 22 7.12 -6.65 -21.97
N TYR A 23 5.81 -6.94 -21.94
CA TYR A 23 5.29 -8.24 -22.40
C TYR A 23 5.50 -8.45 -23.90
N PHE A 24 5.16 -7.48 -24.74
CA PHE A 24 5.28 -7.57 -26.20
C PHE A 24 6.73 -7.71 -26.67
N GLU A 25 7.64 -6.89 -26.13
CA GLU A 25 9.07 -6.94 -26.47
C GLU A 25 9.73 -8.26 -26.09
N CYS A 26 9.19 -8.92 -25.07
CA CYS A 26 9.79 -10.13 -24.56
C CYS A 26 9.25 -11.40 -25.23
N ARG A 27 7.96 -11.45 -25.65
CA ARG A 27 7.14 -12.63 -26.04
C ARG A 27 7.74 -13.66 -27.04
N GLU A 28 8.93 -13.44 -27.59
CA GLU A 28 9.62 -14.39 -28.47
C GLU A 28 11.05 -14.72 -28.01
N THR A 29 11.38 -14.52 -26.73
CA THR A 29 12.74 -14.71 -26.20
C THR A 29 12.78 -15.60 -24.95
N GLY A 30 13.74 -16.53 -24.88
CA GLY A 30 13.94 -17.37 -23.68
C GLY A 30 14.31 -16.62 -22.39
N GLN A 31 14.47 -15.28 -22.45
CA GLN A 31 14.71 -14.39 -21.32
C GLN A 31 13.44 -13.66 -20.82
N GLU A 32 12.27 -13.93 -21.42
CA GLU A 32 10.96 -13.32 -21.10
C GLU A 32 10.67 -13.18 -19.61
N GLN A 33 10.73 -14.30 -18.90
CA GLN A 33 10.34 -14.34 -17.50
C GLN A 33 11.25 -13.47 -16.64
N LYS A 34 12.54 -13.36 -16.96
CA LYS A 34 13.50 -12.61 -16.13
C LYS A 34 13.28 -11.10 -16.23
N ARG A 35 13.04 -10.57 -17.42
CA ARG A 35 12.87 -9.13 -17.65
C ARG A 35 11.50 -8.65 -17.13
N ILE A 36 10.42 -9.36 -17.44
CA ILE A 36 9.09 -9.08 -16.90
C ILE A 36 9.08 -9.19 -15.37
N TYR A 37 9.74 -10.21 -14.80
CA TYR A 37 9.87 -10.33 -13.35
C TYR A 37 10.65 -9.16 -12.73
N ALA A 38 11.75 -8.74 -13.37
CA ALA A 38 12.55 -7.61 -12.89
C ALA A 38 11.76 -6.29 -12.94
N ASP A 39 11.03 -6.01 -14.02
CA ASP A 39 10.23 -4.80 -14.18
C ASP A 39 9.07 -4.75 -13.17
N VAL A 40 8.38 -5.88 -12.96
CA VAL A 40 7.34 -6.01 -11.93
C VAL A 40 7.95 -5.81 -10.55
N LYS A 41 9.10 -6.41 -10.25
CA LYS A 41 9.78 -6.26 -8.97
C LYS A 41 10.21 -4.81 -8.72
N ASN A 42 10.74 -4.12 -9.73
CA ASN A 42 11.12 -2.72 -9.63
C ASN A 42 9.90 -1.82 -9.38
N SER A 43 8.83 -2.03 -10.13
CA SER A 43 7.56 -1.29 -9.93
C SER A 43 6.98 -1.50 -8.53
N LEU A 44 7.11 -2.71 -7.97
CA LEU A 44 6.68 -3.01 -6.61
C LEU A 44 7.61 -2.39 -5.55
N ASN A 45 8.91 -2.29 -5.83
CA ASN A 45 9.88 -1.62 -4.96
C ASN A 45 9.65 -0.11 -4.89
N ASP A 46 9.07 0.53 -5.89
CA ASP A 46 8.74 1.97 -5.81
C ASP A 46 7.76 2.26 -4.66
N PHE A 47 6.82 1.35 -4.40
CA PHE A 47 5.92 1.41 -3.25
C PHE A 47 6.61 1.22 -1.90
N SER A 48 7.89 0.80 -1.90
CA SER A 48 8.71 0.70 -0.70
C SER A 48 9.34 2.03 -0.27
N SER A 49 9.25 3.08 -1.10
CA SER A 49 9.85 4.39 -0.82
C SER A 49 9.01 5.25 0.15
N ASP A 50 9.68 6.19 0.83
CA ASP A 50 9.02 7.17 1.68
C ASP A 50 8.16 8.14 0.85
N THR A 51 8.59 8.48 -0.37
CA THR A 51 7.81 9.30 -1.31
C THR A 51 6.48 8.63 -1.66
N ALA A 52 6.49 7.34 -2.02
CA ALA A 52 5.26 6.60 -2.29
C ALA A 52 4.37 6.49 -1.05
N THR A 53 4.97 6.33 0.13
CA THR A 53 4.24 6.30 1.41
C THR A 53 3.53 7.65 1.68
N GLN A 54 4.18 8.78 1.37
CA GLN A 54 3.58 10.10 1.51
C GLN A 54 2.45 10.31 0.49
N GLU A 55 2.66 9.95 -0.78
CA GLU A 55 1.61 10.06 -1.81
C GLU A 55 0.37 9.24 -1.47
N LEU A 56 0.55 8.02 -0.99
CA LEU A 56 -0.55 7.17 -0.52
C LEU A 56 -1.26 7.78 0.69
N THR A 57 -0.52 8.40 1.61
CA THR A 57 -1.11 9.10 2.77
C THR A 57 -1.98 10.25 2.31
N ASP A 58 -1.52 11.07 1.38
CA ASP A 58 -2.26 12.21 0.84
C ASP A 58 -3.52 11.76 0.09
N VAL A 59 -3.44 10.65 -0.65
CA VAL A 59 -4.60 10.06 -1.34
C VAL A 59 -5.62 9.54 -0.33
N VAL A 60 -5.18 8.77 0.68
CA VAL A 60 -6.06 8.21 1.71
C VAL A 60 -6.72 9.34 2.50
N ASN A 61 -5.97 10.34 2.96
CA ASN A 61 -6.54 11.49 3.68
C ASN A 61 -7.51 12.28 2.80
N GLY A 62 -7.17 12.50 1.52
CA GLY A 62 -8.02 13.24 0.60
C GLY A 62 -9.36 12.55 0.29
N TYR A 63 -9.39 11.23 0.21
CA TYR A 63 -10.62 10.47 -0.11
C TYR A 63 -11.37 9.96 1.13
N LYS A 64 -10.68 9.78 2.26
CA LYS A 64 -11.23 9.23 3.52
C LYS A 64 -11.28 10.25 4.65
N ASN A 65 -11.48 11.53 4.32
CA ASN A 65 -11.68 12.60 5.30
C ASN A 65 -10.62 12.62 6.42
N GLY A 66 -9.34 12.60 6.06
CA GLY A 66 -8.23 12.65 7.03
C GLY A 66 -7.97 11.35 7.80
N LEU A 67 -8.35 10.18 7.26
CA LEU A 67 -8.22 8.88 7.96
C LEU A 67 -6.86 8.63 8.61
N MET A 68 -5.74 8.90 7.92
CA MET A 68 -4.40 8.69 8.48
C MET A 68 -4.01 9.76 9.50
N GLU A 69 -4.47 11.00 9.33
CA GLU A 69 -4.27 12.06 10.34
C GLU A 69 -5.01 11.72 11.64
N HIS A 70 -6.26 11.29 11.53
CA HIS A 70 -7.06 10.82 12.65
C HIS A 70 -6.44 9.59 13.31
N PHE A 71 -5.97 8.62 12.53
CA PHE A 71 -5.31 7.43 13.05
C PHE A 71 -4.02 7.79 13.82
N LYS A 72 -3.24 8.76 13.33
CA LYS A 72 -2.05 9.26 14.02
C LYS A 72 -2.38 9.96 15.34
N ALA A 73 -3.44 10.77 15.36
CA ALA A 73 -3.91 11.45 16.56
C ALA A 73 -4.48 10.50 17.61
N ASP A 74 -5.20 9.46 17.18
CA ASP A 74 -5.81 8.46 18.07
C ASP A 74 -4.76 7.49 18.66
N TYR A 75 -3.64 7.25 17.96
CA TYR A 75 -2.59 6.32 18.38
C TYR A 75 -1.16 6.89 18.33
N PRO A 76 -0.84 8.00 19.02
CA PRO A 76 0.41 8.77 18.81
C PRO A 76 1.70 8.03 19.20
N LYS A 77 1.58 6.88 19.87
CA LYS A 77 2.71 6.07 20.36
C LYS A 77 3.11 4.93 19.42
N LEU A 78 2.42 4.76 18.28
CA LEU A 78 2.78 3.73 17.30
C LEU A 78 4.10 4.09 16.62
N SER A 79 4.88 3.06 16.27
CA SER A 79 6.09 3.23 15.48
C SER A 79 5.77 3.66 14.05
N ALA A 80 6.77 4.24 13.37
CA ALA A 80 6.67 4.53 11.94
C ALA A 80 6.31 3.29 11.11
N SER A 81 6.86 2.12 11.45
CA SER A 81 6.54 0.85 10.79
C SER A 81 5.09 0.41 10.99
N GLN A 82 4.50 0.66 12.18
CA GLN A 82 3.09 0.37 12.45
C GLN A 82 2.16 1.32 11.67
N TYR A 83 2.51 2.61 11.57
CA TYR A 83 1.75 3.54 10.74
C TYR A 83 1.82 3.19 9.26
N ARG A 84 3.00 2.79 8.78
CA ARG A 84 3.18 2.36 7.39
C ARG A 84 2.36 1.10 7.07
N LEU A 85 2.34 0.13 8.00
CA LEU A 85 1.46 -1.04 7.87
C LEU A 85 -0.03 -0.64 7.84
N ALA A 86 -0.45 0.26 8.72
CA ALA A 86 -1.82 0.77 8.77
C ALA A 86 -2.21 1.43 7.44
N LEU A 87 -1.34 2.29 6.89
CA LEU A 87 -1.55 2.95 5.61
C LEU A 87 -1.79 1.93 4.49
N TYR A 88 -0.95 0.91 4.37
CA TYR A 88 -1.13 -0.09 3.31
C TYR A 88 -2.42 -0.91 3.47
N LEU A 89 -2.81 -1.22 4.72
CA LEU A 89 -4.10 -1.86 5.00
C LEU A 89 -5.28 -0.95 4.65
N PHE A 90 -5.18 0.35 4.95
CA PHE A 90 -6.22 1.34 4.63
C PHE A 90 -6.35 1.61 3.13
N CYS A 91 -5.27 1.44 2.38
CA CYS A 91 -5.29 1.42 0.91
C CYS A 91 -5.94 0.14 0.33
N GLY A 92 -6.18 -0.88 1.16
CA GLY A 92 -6.76 -2.15 0.72
C GLY A 92 -5.76 -3.11 0.07
N PHE A 93 -4.45 -2.93 0.28
CA PHE A 93 -3.46 -3.85 -0.25
C PHE A 93 -3.56 -5.23 0.40
N SER A 94 -3.30 -6.27 -0.40
CA SER A 94 -3.22 -7.64 0.09
C SER A 94 -1.98 -7.84 0.99
N LEU A 95 -2.02 -8.80 1.92
CA LEU A 95 -0.87 -9.10 2.77
C LEU A 95 0.37 -9.56 2.00
N PRO A 96 0.25 -10.33 0.88
CA PRO A 96 1.38 -10.59 0.00
C PRO A 96 1.98 -9.32 -0.59
N SER A 97 1.17 -8.37 -1.07
CA SER A 97 1.67 -7.09 -1.59
C SER A 97 2.41 -6.31 -0.49
N ILE A 98 1.82 -6.24 0.70
CA ILE A 98 2.43 -5.59 1.87
C ILE A 98 3.76 -6.24 2.26
N SER A 99 3.87 -7.57 2.18
CA SER A 99 5.13 -8.28 2.47
C SER A 99 6.26 -7.86 1.53
N ILE A 100 5.94 -7.61 0.26
CA ILE A 100 6.90 -7.13 -0.74
C ILE A 100 7.27 -5.67 -0.43
N PHE A 101 6.28 -4.80 -0.18
CA PHE A 101 6.53 -3.38 0.09
C PHE A 101 7.35 -3.12 1.35
N ILE A 102 7.14 -3.92 2.39
CA ILE A 102 7.88 -3.82 3.66
C ILE A 102 9.19 -4.60 3.61
N GLY A 103 9.34 -5.56 2.68
CA GLY A 103 10.54 -6.38 2.56
C GLY A 103 10.68 -7.42 3.68
N THR A 104 9.58 -7.99 4.17
CA THR A 104 9.58 -9.01 5.23
C THR A 104 8.74 -10.23 4.84
N ASP A 105 8.99 -11.38 5.48
CA ASP A 105 8.20 -12.60 5.29
C ASP A 105 6.70 -12.36 5.52
N LEU A 106 5.87 -12.99 4.67
CA LEU A 106 4.41 -12.91 4.75
C LEU A 106 3.87 -13.31 6.13
N ARG A 107 4.46 -14.29 6.80
CA ARG A 107 4.09 -14.70 8.16
C ARG A 107 4.24 -13.56 9.16
N ASN A 108 5.31 -12.77 9.03
CA ASN A 108 5.51 -11.59 9.88
C ASN A 108 4.41 -10.56 9.63
N ILE A 109 3.97 -10.36 8.38
CA ILE A 109 2.86 -9.45 8.06
C ILE A 109 1.55 -9.90 8.72
N TYR A 110 1.24 -11.20 8.72
CA TYR A 110 0.08 -11.72 9.47
C TYR A 110 0.18 -11.41 10.97
N VAL A 111 1.36 -11.63 11.57
CA VAL A 111 1.61 -11.32 12.99
C VAL A 111 1.45 -9.83 13.26
N TYR A 112 2.01 -8.96 12.41
CA TYR A 112 1.93 -7.51 12.58
C TYR A 112 0.49 -7.00 12.39
N LYS A 113 -0.26 -7.50 11.39
CA LYS A 113 -1.69 -7.21 11.21
C LYS A 113 -2.47 -7.58 12.47
N SER A 114 -2.24 -8.78 13.01
CA SER A 114 -2.93 -9.27 14.21
C SER A 114 -2.62 -8.39 15.44
N ARG A 115 -1.34 -8.06 15.67
CA ARG A 115 -0.93 -7.17 16.77
C ARG A 115 -1.55 -5.79 16.65
N LEU A 116 -1.52 -5.19 15.46
CA LEU A 116 -2.10 -3.88 15.21
C LEU A 116 -3.63 -3.90 15.39
N LYS A 117 -4.32 -4.93 14.89
CA LYS A 117 -5.74 -5.15 15.15
C LYS A 117 -6.04 -5.24 16.64
N SER A 118 -5.23 -5.99 17.40
CA SER A 118 -5.40 -6.13 18.85
C SER A 118 -5.24 -4.80 19.58
N ILE A 119 -4.29 -3.96 19.18
CA ILE A 119 -4.10 -2.60 19.73
C ILE A 119 -5.36 -1.77 19.49
N ILE A 120 -5.89 -1.76 18.27
CA ILE A 120 -7.07 -0.99 17.89
C ILE A 120 -8.31 -1.48 18.64
N SER A 121 -8.55 -2.79 18.65
CA SER A 121 -9.72 -3.42 19.28
C SER A 121 -9.79 -3.19 20.79
N LYS A 122 -8.64 -3.05 21.46
CA LYS A 122 -8.55 -2.79 22.91
C LYS A 122 -8.58 -1.29 23.26
N SER A 123 -8.66 -0.42 22.26
CA SER A 123 -8.72 1.03 22.49
C SER A 123 -10.15 1.51 22.68
N GLU A 124 -10.29 2.65 23.36
CA GLU A 124 -11.55 3.40 23.50
C GLU A 124 -11.59 4.62 22.56
N THR A 125 -10.92 4.53 21.41
CA THR A 125 -10.90 5.63 20.43
C THR A 125 -12.26 5.74 19.72
N PRO A 126 -12.78 6.95 19.49
CA PRO A 126 -14.11 7.14 18.88
C PRO A 126 -14.19 6.57 17.45
N ARG A 127 -13.05 6.43 16.77
CA ARG A 127 -12.95 5.91 15.40
C ARG A 127 -12.52 4.44 15.32
N LYS A 128 -12.44 3.70 16.44
CA LYS A 128 -11.94 2.32 16.42
C LYS A 128 -12.66 1.43 15.39
N GLU A 129 -13.99 1.54 15.32
CA GLU A 129 -14.82 0.74 14.43
C GLU A 129 -14.61 1.11 12.95
N GLU A 130 -14.22 2.35 12.66
CA GLU A 130 -13.83 2.75 11.31
C GLU A 130 -12.53 2.07 10.89
N TYR A 131 -11.51 2.07 11.75
CA TYR A 131 -10.23 1.45 11.47
C TYR A 131 -10.35 -0.07 11.32
N LEU A 132 -11.15 -0.74 12.16
CA LEU A 132 -11.30 -2.20 12.15
C LEU A 132 -11.90 -2.76 10.85
N LYS A 133 -12.62 -1.95 10.06
CA LYS A 133 -13.16 -2.36 8.74
C LYS A 133 -12.08 -2.80 7.76
N TYR A 134 -10.86 -2.29 7.92
CA TYR A 134 -9.71 -2.62 7.07
C TYR A 134 -8.96 -3.87 7.53
N PHE A 135 -9.37 -4.47 8.64
CA PHE A 135 -8.76 -5.68 9.23
C PHE A 135 -9.64 -6.92 9.10
N ALA A 136 -10.65 -6.87 8.23
CA ALA A 136 -11.39 -8.05 7.76
C ALA A 136 -10.44 -9.08 7.11
#